data_AF-A0A8T0UV50-F1
#
_entry.id   AF-A0A8T0UV50-F1
#
_cell.length_a   1.000
_cell.length_b   1.000
_cell.length_c   1.000
_cell.angle_alpha   90.00
_cell.angle_beta   90.00
_cell.angle_gamma   90.00
#
_symmetry.space_group_name_H-M   'P 1'
#
loop_
_entity.id
_entity.type
_entity.pdbx_description
1 polymer ?
#
loop_
_entity_poly.entity_id
_entity_poly.type
_entity_poly.pdbx_seq_one_letter_code
_entity_poly.pdbx_strand_id
1 'polypeptide(L)'
;MTKYDYRLSNKLDTDLQKLRCRVNYHALRFTDPIQELGERLIQRMRKKGRYFIALHLRFEPDMLAFSGCYYGGGEKERKELAAIRRRWRTLHIRDPEKGRRQGRCPLTPEEVGLMLRALRYRSDVPIYVASGEIYGGEDTLAPLKALFPNFHTKETLSGDEELSPFLKFSSRMAAIDFIVCDESDAFVANNIGNMAKILAGRRRYFGHKRTIRPNAKQLYPLFMKRGNMSWDAFSAQMRIIQKGYMGDPMEITSGRGEFHANPAACICIKTSGNTVAKSIYRSNKEPANDTGIRKAVVGPPYPVYTDEEADGSDTEDDQDTTARGEMIDAEPDDDSVVRQEDPELEEILSD
;
A
#
# COMPACT_ATOMS: atom_id res chain seq x y z
N MET A 1 -13.64 26.35 0.94
CA MET A 1 -14.17 25.07 0.43
C MET A 1 -13.36 24.70 -0.81
N THR A 2 -12.45 23.74 -0.71
CA THR A 2 -11.60 23.27 -1.81
C THR A 2 -12.32 22.19 -2.63
N LYS A 3 -12.06 22.17 -3.94
CA LYS A 3 -12.58 21.24 -4.95
C LYS A 3 -12.58 19.79 -4.44
N TYR A 4 -13.78 19.24 -4.25
CA TYR A 4 -14.09 17.81 -4.04
C TYR A 4 -13.60 17.13 -2.75
N ASP A 5 -14.15 17.52 -1.60
CA ASP A 5 -14.14 16.69 -0.39
C ASP A 5 -15.45 15.88 -0.30
N TYR A 6 -15.56 14.78 -1.06
CA TYR A 6 -16.71 13.86 -1.01
C TYR A 6 -16.60 12.82 0.12
N ARG A 7 -16.09 13.21 1.29
CA ARG A 7 -16.09 12.33 2.45
C ARG A 7 -17.49 12.32 3.04
N LEU A 8 -18.31 11.33 2.64
CA LEU A 8 -19.45 10.93 3.46
C LEU A 8 -18.94 10.71 4.89
N SER A 9 -19.57 11.35 5.86
CA SER A 9 -19.20 11.29 7.27
C SER A 9 -18.82 9.86 7.69
N ASN A 10 -17.74 9.68 8.45
CA ASN A 10 -17.44 8.39 9.05
C ASN A 10 -18.37 8.08 10.23
N LYS A 11 -19.15 9.07 10.68
CA LYS A 11 -20.21 8.95 11.67
C LYS A 11 -21.56 8.98 10.94
N LEU A 12 -22.04 7.80 10.53
CA LEU A 12 -23.38 7.61 9.95
C LEU A 12 -24.06 6.50 10.73
N ASP A 13 -25.39 6.49 10.69
CA ASP A 13 -26.17 5.38 11.22
C ASP A 13 -25.78 4.06 10.58
N THR A 14 -25.98 2.97 11.33
CA THR A 14 -25.54 1.63 10.94
C THR A 14 -25.99 1.23 9.53
N ASP A 15 -27.23 1.56 9.16
CA ASP A 15 -27.78 1.18 7.85
C ASP A 15 -27.20 2.03 6.71
N LEU A 16 -26.89 3.30 6.97
CA LEU A 16 -26.15 4.15 6.03
C LEU A 16 -24.70 3.69 5.87
N GLN A 17 -24.04 3.22 6.94
CA GLN A 17 -22.70 2.63 6.85
C GLN A 17 -22.69 1.33 6.02
N LYS A 18 -23.69 0.46 6.23
CA LYS A 18 -23.87 -0.74 5.40
C LYS A 18 -24.08 -0.38 3.93
N LEU A 19 -24.95 0.60 3.65
CA LEU A 19 -25.23 1.06 2.29
C LEU A 19 -23.96 1.63 1.63
N ARG A 20 -23.26 2.54 2.32
CA ARG A 20 -21.98 3.12 1.86
C ARG A 20 -20.97 2.03 1.52
N CYS A 21 -20.80 1.05 2.40
CA CYS A 21 -19.88 -0.07 2.19
C CYS A 21 -20.27 -0.89 0.95
N ARG A 22 -21.55 -1.23 0.77
CA ARG A 22 -22.02 -1.96 -0.43
C ARG A 22 -21.83 -1.16 -1.71
N VAL A 23 -22.21 0.11 -1.72
CA VAL A 23 -22.06 1.00 -2.87
C VAL A 23 -20.59 1.12 -3.27
N ASN A 24 -19.68 1.24 -2.31
CA ASN A 24 -18.24 1.29 -2.59
C ASN A 24 -17.73 0.13 -3.46
N TYR A 25 -18.17 -1.11 -3.18
CA TYR A 25 -17.69 -2.28 -3.91
C TYR A 25 -18.48 -2.55 -5.20
N HIS A 26 -19.74 -2.11 -5.28
CA HIS A 26 -20.63 -2.36 -6.42
C HIS A 26 -20.65 -1.24 -7.47
N ALA A 27 -20.31 0.00 -7.09
CA ALA A 27 -20.39 1.15 -8.00
C ALA A 27 -19.25 1.20 -9.03
N LEU A 28 -18.07 0.69 -8.70
CA LEU A 28 -16.95 0.65 -9.63
C LEU A 28 -17.20 -0.40 -10.71
N ARG A 29 -17.38 0.07 -11.95
CA ARG A 29 -17.52 -0.76 -13.15
C ARG A 29 -16.57 -0.23 -14.23
N PHE A 30 -15.79 -1.11 -14.83
CA PHE A 30 -14.97 -0.77 -15.98
C PHE A 30 -15.81 -0.81 -17.27
N THR A 31 -15.35 -0.10 -18.29
CA THR A 31 -15.96 -0.14 -19.62
C THR A 31 -15.71 -1.50 -20.28
N ASP A 32 -16.61 -1.89 -21.19
CA ASP A 32 -16.55 -3.20 -21.84
C ASP A 32 -15.19 -3.53 -22.47
N PRO A 33 -14.48 -2.62 -23.18
CA PRO A 33 -13.16 -2.93 -23.73
C PRO A 33 -12.11 -3.32 -22.68
N ILE A 34 -12.13 -2.65 -21.51
CA ILE A 34 -11.21 -2.95 -20.40
C ILE A 34 -11.58 -4.28 -19.77
N GLN A 35 -12.88 -4.50 -19.55
CA GLN A 35 -13.42 -5.73 -18.97
C GLN A 35 -13.06 -6.94 -19.82
N GLU A 36 -13.32 -6.88 -21.13
CA GLU A 36 -13.06 -7.95 -22.08
C GLU A 36 -11.57 -8.30 -22.16
N LEU A 37 -10.68 -7.30 -22.20
CA LEU A 37 -9.25 -7.56 -22.23
C LEU A 37 -8.76 -8.17 -20.91
N GLY A 38 -9.22 -7.64 -19.76
CA GLY A 38 -8.91 -8.20 -18.44
C GLY A 38 -9.33 -9.67 -18.33
N GLU A 39 -10.53 -10.01 -18.82
CA GLU A 39 -11.03 -11.39 -18.86
C GLU A 39 -10.20 -12.29 -19.79
N ARG A 40 -9.82 -11.80 -20.98
CA ARG A 40 -8.91 -12.53 -21.89
C ARG A 40 -7.57 -12.81 -21.20
N LEU A 41 -6.99 -11.84 -20.50
CA LEU A 41 -5.74 -12.01 -19.77
C LEU A 41 -5.86 -13.04 -18.65
N ILE A 42 -6.96 -13.02 -17.89
CA ILE A 42 -7.25 -14.04 -16.86
C ILE A 42 -7.30 -15.43 -17.51
N GLN A 43 -8.04 -15.59 -18.61
CA GLN A 43 -8.12 -16.88 -19.32
C GLN A 43 -6.74 -17.37 -19.79
N ARG A 44 -5.90 -16.47 -20.33
CA ARG A 44 -4.54 -16.79 -20.75
C ARG A 44 -3.67 -17.23 -19.57
N MET A 45 -3.76 -16.54 -18.42
CA MET A 45 -3.08 -16.96 -17.18
C MET A 45 -3.56 -18.33 -16.68
N ARG A 46 -4.87 -18.58 -16.71
CA ARG A 46 -5.44 -19.88 -16.31
C ARG A 46 -5.03 -21.03 -17.24
N LYS A 47 -4.69 -20.74 -18.50
CA LYS A 47 -4.08 -21.72 -19.43
C LYS A 47 -2.61 -22.00 -19.09
N LYS A 48 -1.89 -21.06 -18.48
CA LYS A 48 -0.50 -21.28 -18.00
C LYS A 48 -0.46 -22.12 -16.72
N GLY A 49 -1.50 -22.04 -15.90
CA GLY A 49 -1.66 -22.92 -14.74
C GLY A 49 -3.03 -22.78 -14.10
N ARG A 50 -3.49 -23.86 -13.44
CA ARG A 50 -4.78 -23.88 -12.72
C ARG A 50 -4.87 -22.74 -11.70
N TYR A 51 -3.76 -22.44 -11.04
CA TYR A 51 -3.64 -21.35 -10.07
C TYR A 51 -2.51 -20.40 -10.47
N PHE A 52 -2.68 -19.11 -10.19
CA PHE A 52 -1.65 -18.09 -10.43
C PHE A 52 -1.65 -17.00 -9.34
N ILE A 53 -0.50 -16.35 -9.21
CA ILE A 53 -0.30 -15.20 -8.32
C ILE A 53 -0.38 -13.93 -9.15
N ALA A 54 -1.08 -12.90 -8.69
CA ALA A 54 -0.91 -11.55 -9.21
C ALA A 54 -0.08 -10.72 -8.23
N LEU A 55 1.04 -10.18 -8.71
CA LEU A 55 1.94 -9.32 -7.97
C LEU A 55 1.79 -7.88 -8.48
N HIS A 56 1.26 -7.00 -7.64
CA HIS A 56 1.33 -5.56 -7.87
C HIS A 56 2.69 -5.03 -7.38
N LEU A 57 3.54 -4.70 -8.34
CA LEU A 57 4.92 -4.29 -8.12
C LEU A 57 5.06 -2.78 -8.35
N ARG A 58 4.80 -1.99 -7.30
CA ARG A 58 4.97 -0.54 -7.29
C ARG A 58 6.44 -0.19 -7.03
N PHE A 59 7.28 -0.36 -8.05
CA PHE A 59 8.72 -0.08 -8.01
C PHE A 59 9.14 0.88 -9.15
N GLU A 60 8.26 1.81 -9.49
CA GLU A 60 8.46 2.82 -10.52
C GLU A 60 9.23 4.05 -9.97
N PRO A 61 9.96 4.78 -10.82
CA PRO A 61 10.85 5.86 -10.39
C PRO A 61 10.18 6.94 -9.52
N ASP A 62 8.92 7.27 -9.80
CA ASP A 62 8.15 8.27 -9.05
C ASP A 62 7.88 7.81 -7.62
N MET A 63 7.49 6.55 -7.42
CA MET A 63 7.27 5.96 -6.10
C MET A 63 8.57 5.90 -5.30
N LEU A 64 9.68 5.52 -5.94
CA LEU A 64 10.97 5.45 -5.25
C LEU A 64 11.45 6.84 -4.85
N ALA A 65 11.39 7.81 -5.75
CA ALA A 65 11.73 9.21 -5.48
C ALA A 65 10.86 9.81 -4.36
N PHE A 66 9.55 9.52 -4.37
CA PHE A 66 8.62 9.95 -3.32
C PHE A 66 8.97 9.31 -1.97
N SER A 67 9.21 7.99 -1.94
CA SER A 67 9.56 7.28 -0.70
C SER A 67 10.87 7.79 -0.07
N GLY A 68 11.81 8.26 -0.89
CA GLY A 68 13.11 8.78 -0.47
C GLY A 68 14.05 7.70 0.08
N CYS A 69 13.77 6.43 -0.25
CA CYS A 69 14.52 5.29 0.23
C CYS A 69 15.73 5.02 -0.65
N TYR A 70 16.79 4.43 -0.07
CA TYR A 70 17.96 3.97 -0.79
C TYR A 70 17.89 2.46 -1.01
N TYR A 71 18.15 2.01 -2.24
CA TYR A 71 18.05 0.60 -2.67
C TYR A 71 19.40 -0.01 -3.08
N GLY A 72 20.50 0.73 -2.91
CA GLY A 72 21.85 0.22 -3.15
C GLY A 72 22.45 0.56 -4.52
N GLY A 73 21.76 1.35 -5.36
CA GLY A 73 22.22 1.75 -6.69
C GLY A 73 23.27 2.87 -6.73
N GLY A 74 23.90 3.18 -5.59
CA GLY A 74 25.00 4.13 -5.49
C GLY A 74 24.63 5.58 -5.82
N GLU A 75 25.62 6.35 -6.26
CA GLU A 75 25.45 7.78 -6.56
C GLU A 75 24.54 8.03 -7.77
N LYS A 76 24.48 7.06 -8.71
CA LYS A 76 23.57 7.12 -9.86
C LYS A 76 22.11 7.16 -9.40
N GLU A 77 21.70 6.19 -8.57
CA GLU A 77 20.35 6.14 -8.01
C GLU A 77 20.01 7.43 -7.24
N ARG A 78 20.95 7.89 -6.40
CA ARG A 78 20.77 9.10 -5.60
C ARG A 78 20.49 10.32 -6.48
N LYS A 79 21.27 10.51 -7.55
CA LYS A 79 21.10 11.65 -8.46
C LYS A 79 19.80 11.57 -9.26
N GLU A 80 19.49 10.40 -9.82
CA GLU A 80 18.29 10.20 -10.64
C GLU A 80 17.00 10.40 -9.82
N LEU A 81 16.90 9.74 -8.67
CA LEU A 81 15.71 9.84 -7.82
C LEU A 81 15.61 11.22 -7.16
N ALA A 82 16.72 11.87 -6.81
CA ALA A 82 16.69 13.24 -6.30
C ALA A 82 16.17 14.23 -7.35
N ALA A 83 16.51 14.06 -8.63
CA ALA A 83 15.99 14.91 -9.71
C ALA A 83 14.47 14.78 -9.83
N ILE A 84 13.92 13.56 -9.76
CA ILE A 84 12.47 13.31 -9.80
C ILE A 84 11.79 13.89 -8.54
N ARG A 85 12.42 13.73 -7.36
CA ARG A 85 11.87 14.18 -6.08
C ARG A 85 11.64 15.68 -6.00
N ARG A 86 12.37 16.50 -6.77
CA ARG A 86 12.18 17.97 -6.84
C ARG A 86 10.77 18.40 -7.21
N ARG A 87 9.96 17.51 -7.80
CA ARG A 87 8.53 17.73 -8.05
C ARG A 87 7.73 17.94 -6.77
N TRP A 88 8.15 17.38 -5.63
CA TRP A 88 7.49 17.51 -4.34
C TRP A 88 8.27 18.47 -3.41
N ARG A 89 7.97 19.77 -3.53
CA ARG A 89 8.66 20.84 -2.77
C ARG A 89 8.49 20.71 -1.25
N THR A 90 7.38 20.13 -0.79
CA THR A 90 7.06 19.94 0.63
C THR A 90 7.65 18.67 1.24
N LEU A 91 8.25 17.79 0.43
CA LEU A 91 8.84 16.55 0.94
C LEU A 91 10.22 16.83 1.55
N HIS A 92 10.28 16.96 2.88
CA HIS A 92 11.55 17.10 3.59
C HIS A 92 12.53 15.95 3.27
N ILE A 93 13.82 16.26 3.33
CA ILE A 93 14.90 15.28 3.18
C ILE A 93 14.74 14.27 4.31
N ARG A 94 14.46 13.02 3.94
CA ARG A 94 14.39 11.90 4.89
C ARG A 94 15.74 11.20 4.92
N ASP A 95 16.15 10.77 6.11
CA ASP A 95 17.14 9.68 6.24
C ASP A 95 16.63 8.49 5.39
N PRO A 96 17.31 8.14 4.29
CA PRO A 96 16.85 7.09 3.39
C PRO A 96 16.74 5.72 4.07
N GLU A 97 17.57 5.48 5.08
CA GLU A 97 17.54 4.24 5.88
C GLU A 97 16.39 4.25 6.89
N LYS A 98 15.99 5.42 7.39
CA LYS A 98 14.82 5.53 8.30
C LYS A 98 13.53 5.08 7.60
N GLY A 99 13.35 5.43 6.33
CA GLY A 99 12.20 4.98 5.54
C GLY A 99 12.09 3.45 5.48
N ARG A 100 13.21 2.79 5.18
CA ARG A 100 13.30 1.32 5.06
C ARG A 100 13.06 0.65 6.41
N ARG A 101 13.72 1.14 7.46
CA ARG A 101 13.54 0.66 8.85
C ARG A 101 12.12 0.81 9.36
N GLN A 102 11.38 1.82 8.91
CA GLN A 102 9.99 2.05 9.28
C GLN A 102 8.99 1.26 8.41
N GLY A 103 9.45 0.56 7.38
CA GLY A 103 8.58 -0.17 6.45
C GLY A 103 7.76 0.74 5.54
N ARG A 104 8.24 1.96 5.27
CA ARG A 104 7.57 2.96 4.40
C ARG A 104 7.95 2.83 2.93
N CYS A 105 8.94 1.99 2.64
CA CYS A 105 9.46 1.77 1.30
C CYS A 105 8.83 0.52 0.69
N PRO A 106 8.53 0.53 -0.62
CA PRO A 106 8.29 -0.71 -1.36
C PRO A 106 9.42 -1.73 -1.15
N LEU A 107 9.05 -3.01 -1.10
CA LEU A 107 10.04 -4.09 -1.24
C LEU A 107 10.59 -4.10 -2.68
N THR A 108 11.86 -4.47 -2.83
CA THR A 108 12.46 -4.71 -4.15
C THR A 108 11.87 -5.96 -4.80
N PRO A 109 11.98 -6.12 -6.13
CA PRO A 109 11.54 -7.36 -6.79
C PRO A 109 12.21 -8.63 -6.21
N GLU A 110 13.49 -8.54 -5.84
CA GLU A 110 14.19 -9.64 -5.15
C GLU A 110 13.57 -9.93 -3.78
N GLU A 111 13.35 -8.92 -2.95
CA GLU A 111 12.77 -9.06 -1.60
C GLU A 111 11.39 -9.71 -1.64
N VAL A 112 10.55 -9.31 -2.61
CA VAL A 112 9.23 -9.92 -2.84
C VAL A 112 9.37 -11.37 -3.27
N GLY A 113 10.28 -11.66 -4.22
CA GLY A 113 10.53 -13.02 -4.68
C GLY A 113 10.96 -13.93 -3.53
N LEU A 114 11.90 -13.48 -2.70
CA LEU A 114 12.35 -14.22 -1.50
C LEU A 114 11.20 -14.46 -0.52
N MET A 115 10.35 -13.45 -0.31
CA MET A 115 9.16 -13.57 0.54
C MET A 115 8.22 -14.66 0.04
N LEU A 116 7.89 -14.68 -1.26
CA LEU A 116 7.01 -15.69 -1.83
C LEU A 116 7.60 -17.10 -1.74
N ARG A 117 8.91 -17.25 -1.98
CA ARG A 117 9.61 -18.53 -1.83
C ARG A 117 9.61 -19.01 -0.37
N ALA A 118 9.84 -18.12 0.59
CA ALA A 118 9.78 -18.42 2.02
C ALA A 118 8.37 -18.81 2.50
N LEU A 119 7.34 -18.22 1.88
CA LEU A 119 5.92 -18.57 2.05
C LEU A 119 5.50 -19.87 1.34
N ARG A 120 6.46 -20.63 0.79
CA ARG A 120 6.28 -21.95 0.16
C ARG A 120 5.57 -21.93 -1.20
N TYR A 121 5.48 -20.78 -1.87
CA TYR A 121 5.10 -20.77 -3.28
C TYR A 121 6.20 -21.43 -4.11
N ARG A 122 5.81 -22.39 -4.94
CA ARG A 122 6.73 -23.10 -5.84
C ARG A 122 7.24 -22.16 -6.93
N SER A 123 8.45 -22.39 -7.44
CA SER A 123 9.05 -21.54 -8.47
C SER A 123 8.33 -21.62 -9.81
N ASP A 124 7.64 -22.73 -10.10
CA ASP A 124 6.88 -22.94 -11.32
C ASP A 124 5.46 -22.37 -11.27
N VAL A 125 5.04 -21.72 -10.18
CA VAL A 125 3.73 -21.04 -10.15
C VAL A 125 3.74 -19.88 -11.16
N PRO A 126 2.73 -19.75 -12.03
CA PRO A 126 2.60 -18.58 -12.89
C PRO A 126 2.41 -17.31 -12.05
N ILE A 127 3.19 -16.28 -12.35
CA ILE A 127 3.07 -14.96 -11.74
C ILE A 127 2.69 -13.95 -12.82
N TYR A 128 1.57 -13.29 -12.63
CA TYR A 128 1.20 -12.07 -13.33
C TYR A 128 1.77 -10.86 -12.58
N VAL A 129 2.59 -10.03 -13.21
CA VAL A 129 3.14 -8.81 -12.62
C VAL A 129 2.41 -7.59 -13.18
N ALA A 130 1.68 -6.92 -12.29
CA ALA A 130 1.04 -5.63 -12.51
C ALA A 130 2.00 -4.51 -12.08
N SER A 131 2.55 -3.79 -13.04
CA SER A 131 3.42 -2.64 -12.78
C SER A 131 3.39 -1.64 -13.93
N GLY A 132 3.78 -0.40 -13.63
CA GLY A 132 4.29 0.52 -14.64
C GLY A 132 5.74 0.21 -15.02
N GLU A 133 6.45 1.25 -15.46
CA GLU A 133 7.88 1.18 -15.77
C GLU A 133 8.70 0.97 -14.49
N ILE A 134 9.38 -0.18 -14.40
CA ILE A 134 10.19 -0.54 -13.24
C ILE A 134 11.53 0.21 -13.27
N TYR A 135 11.89 0.85 -12.16
CA TYR A 135 13.20 1.49 -12.02
C TYR A 135 14.33 0.47 -12.15
N GLY A 136 15.28 0.73 -13.06
CA GLY A 136 16.37 -0.20 -13.42
C GLY A 136 15.95 -1.34 -14.36
N GLY A 137 14.68 -1.39 -14.78
CA GLY A 137 14.19 -2.27 -15.83
C GLY A 137 14.46 -3.75 -15.59
N GLU A 138 15.01 -4.42 -16.60
CA GLU A 138 15.26 -5.86 -16.61
C GLU A 138 16.27 -6.31 -15.55
N ASP A 139 17.29 -5.49 -15.24
CA ASP A 139 18.29 -5.82 -14.22
C ASP A 139 17.65 -5.94 -12.83
N THR A 140 16.74 -5.02 -12.49
CA THR A 140 15.99 -5.04 -11.24
C THR A 140 15.00 -6.22 -11.20
N LEU A 141 14.44 -6.61 -12.34
CA LEU A 141 13.50 -7.73 -12.44
C LEU A 141 14.18 -9.11 -12.48
N ALA A 142 15.45 -9.19 -12.87
CA ALA A 142 16.16 -10.44 -13.09
C ALA A 142 16.14 -11.40 -11.87
N PRO A 143 16.35 -10.94 -10.61
CA PRO A 143 16.26 -11.83 -9.45
C PRO A 143 14.85 -12.41 -9.25
N LEU A 144 13.80 -11.62 -9.51
CA LEU A 144 12.42 -12.10 -9.40
C LEU A 144 12.12 -13.15 -10.48
N LYS A 145 12.54 -12.91 -11.73
CA LYS A 145 12.39 -13.86 -12.84
C LYS A 145 13.18 -15.16 -12.60
N ALA A 146 14.35 -15.08 -11.95
CA ALA A 146 15.13 -16.26 -11.56
C ALA A 146 14.40 -17.13 -10.51
N LEU A 147 13.70 -16.50 -9.56
CA LEU A 147 12.92 -17.21 -8.53
C LEU A 147 11.59 -17.76 -9.08
N PHE A 148 11.01 -17.09 -10.07
CA PHE A 148 9.74 -17.41 -10.70
C PHE A 148 9.81 -17.24 -12.23
N PRO A 149 10.30 -18.26 -12.96
CA PRO A 149 10.48 -18.18 -14.41
C PRO A 149 9.17 -18.10 -15.22
N ASN A 150 8.04 -18.55 -14.66
CA ASN A 150 6.71 -18.39 -15.28
C ASN A 150 6.16 -16.97 -15.04
N PHE A 151 6.93 -15.98 -15.49
CA PHE A 151 6.69 -14.56 -15.29
C PHE A 151 5.92 -14.00 -16.49
N HIS A 152 4.81 -13.32 -16.21
CA HIS A 152 3.95 -12.74 -17.23
C HIS A 152 3.51 -11.33 -16.85
N THR A 153 3.43 -10.45 -17.83
CA THR A 153 2.83 -9.12 -17.74
C THR A 153 1.71 -8.99 -18.75
N LYS A 154 0.91 -7.91 -18.67
CA LYS A 154 -0.11 -7.59 -19.68
C LYS A 154 0.47 -7.54 -21.10
N GLU A 155 1.69 -7.05 -21.27
CA GLU A 155 2.43 -6.98 -22.54
C GLU A 155 2.78 -8.38 -23.03
N THR A 156 3.30 -9.27 -22.18
CA THR A 156 3.64 -10.65 -22.62
C THR A 156 2.43 -11.52 -22.92
N LEU A 157 1.26 -11.13 -22.42
CA LEU A 157 0.02 -11.88 -22.55
C LEU A 157 -0.92 -11.33 -23.62
N SER A 158 -0.63 -10.16 -24.19
CA SER A 158 -1.44 -9.51 -25.22
C SER A 158 -0.62 -9.26 -26.48
N GLY A 159 -1.27 -9.22 -27.64
CA GLY A 159 -0.66 -8.63 -28.82
C GLY A 159 -0.62 -7.10 -28.73
N ASP A 160 0.30 -6.48 -29.48
CA ASP A 160 0.41 -5.01 -29.56
C ASP A 160 -0.91 -4.34 -29.98
N GLU A 161 -1.62 -4.96 -30.94
CA GLU A 161 -2.92 -4.50 -31.41
C GLU A 161 -3.99 -4.51 -30.30
N GLU A 162 -3.98 -5.53 -29.43
CA GLU A 162 -4.93 -5.64 -28.32
C GLU A 162 -4.70 -4.57 -27.25
N LEU A 163 -3.45 -4.16 -27.03
CA LEU A 163 -3.09 -3.12 -26.05
C LEU A 163 -3.18 -1.71 -26.60
N SER A 164 -3.02 -1.54 -27.91
CA SER A 164 -3.01 -0.24 -28.60
C SER A 164 -4.11 0.74 -28.17
N PRO A 165 -5.38 0.33 -27.90
CA PRO A 165 -6.43 1.25 -27.50
C PRO A 165 -6.25 1.84 -26.09
N PHE A 166 -5.37 1.24 -25.27
CA PHE A 166 -5.18 1.57 -23.86
C PHE A 166 -3.84 2.27 -23.57
N LEU A 167 -2.84 2.12 -24.45
CA LEU A 167 -1.47 2.62 -24.23
C LEU A 167 -1.36 4.11 -23.90
N LYS A 168 -2.25 4.94 -24.45
CA LYS A 168 -2.25 6.39 -24.21
C LYS A 168 -2.66 6.78 -22.79
N PHE A 169 -3.28 5.88 -22.03
CA PHE A 169 -3.85 6.18 -20.71
C PHE A 169 -3.38 5.16 -19.67
N SER A 170 -2.47 5.60 -18.80
CA SER A 170 -1.95 4.79 -17.70
C SER A 170 -3.06 4.26 -16.77
N SER A 171 -4.12 5.05 -16.57
CA SER A 171 -5.31 4.65 -15.80
C SER A 171 -6.04 3.44 -16.40
N ARG A 172 -6.13 3.35 -17.73
CA ARG A 172 -6.76 2.22 -18.43
C ARG A 172 -5.90 0.96 -18.33
N MET A 173 -4.58 1.12 -18.45
CA MET A 173 -3.63 0.02 -18.26
C MET A 173 -3.68 -0.51 -16.82
N ALA A 174 -3.75 0.37 -15.83
CA ALA A 174 -3.92 0.01 -14.43
C ALA A 174 -5.28 -0.67 -14.14
N ALA A 175 -6.34 -0.29 -14.86
CA ALA A 175 -7.64 -0.94 -14.74
C ALA A 175 -7.62 -2.39 -15.25
N ILE A 176 -6.89 -2.68 -16.33
CA ILE A 176 -6.67 -4.06 -16.81
C ILE A 176 -5.91 -4.86 -15.73
N ASP A 177 -4.83 -4.29 -15.19
CA ASP A 177 -4.07 -4.90 -14.10
C ASP A 177 -4.95 -5.17 -12.87
N PHE A 178 -5.88 -4.26 -12.54
CA PHE A 178 -6.83 -4.41 -11.45
C PHE A 178 -7.70 -5.65 -11.61
N ILE A 179 -8.27 -5.86 -12.80
CA ILE A 179 -9.14 -7.02 -13.07
C ILE A 179 -8.37 -8.33 -12.89
N VAL A 180 -7.16 -8.43 -13.46
CA VAL A 180 -6.34 -9.64 -13.34
C VAL A 180 -5.92 -9.87 -11.88
N CYS A 181 -5.60 -8.82 -11.14
CA CYS A 181 -5.26 -8.90 -9.73
C CYS A 181 -6.44 -9.38 -8.87
N ASP A 182 -7.65 -8.87 -9.12
CA ASP A 182 -8.87 -9.25 -8.39
C ASP A 182 -9.25 -10.72 -8.62
N GLU A 183 -8.98 -11.26 -9.81
CA GLU A 183 -9.29 -12.64 -10.18
C GLU A 183 -8.18 -13.68 -9.92
N SER A 184 -7.01 -13.24 -9.48
CA SER A 184 -5.92 -14.14 -9.06
C SER A 184 -6.26 -14.94 -7.80
N ASP A 185 -5.62 -16.10 -7.62
CA ASP A 185 -5.83 -16.93 -6.41
C ASP A 185 -5.14 -16.32 -5.19
N ALA A 186 -3.98 -15.71 -5.41
CA ALA A 186 -3.27 -14.92 -4.43
C ALA A 186 -2.83 -13.60 -5.05
N PHE A 187 -3.27 -12.50 -4.43
CA PHE A 187 -2.81 -11.16 -4.75
C PHE A 187 -1.69 -10.79 -3.79
N VAL A 188 -0.61 -10.21 -4.29
CA VAL A 188 0.56 -9.78 -3.52
C VAL A 188 0.84 -8.33 -3.90
N ALA A 189 1.09 -7.47 -2.92
CA ALA A 189 1.59 -6.13 -3.18
C ALA A 189 2.98 -5.97 -2.55
N ASN A 190 3.91 -5.29 -3.22
CA ASN A 190 5.21 -4.95 -2.61
C ASN A 190 5.15 -3.69 -1.71
N ASN A 191 4.06 -2.93 -1.81
CA ASN A 191 3.77 -1.71 -1.07
C ASN A 191 2.26 -1.57 -0.83
N ILE A 192 1.86 -0.90 0.25
CA ILE A 192 0.44 -0.69 0.60
C ILE A 192 -0.04 0.64 -0.01
N GLY A 193 -0.22 0.65 -1.33
CA GLY A 193 -0.83 1.77 -2.07
C GLY A 193 -2.35 1.68 -2.20
N ASN A 194 -2.98 2.66 -2.85
CA ASN A 194 -4.44 2.73 -3.05
C ASN A 194 -5.01 1.49 -3.73
N MET A 195 -4.39 1.03 -4.82
CA MET A 195 -4.82 -0.17 -5.53
C MET A 195 -4.77 -1.42 -4.63
N ALA A 196 -3.70 -1.58 -3.85
CA ALA A 196 -3.57 -2.70 -2.91
C ALA A 196 -4.65 -2.66 -1.82
N LYS A 197 -4.99 -1.48 -1.30
CA LYS A 197 -6.06 -1.27 -0.33
C LYS A 197 -7.43 -1.65 -0.90
N ILE A 198 -7.77 -1.13 -2.09
CA ILE A 198 -9.06 -1.42 -2.75
C ILE A 198 -9.19 -2.91 -3.07
N LEU A 199 -8.16 -3.54 -3.65
CA LEU A 199 -8.16 -4.98 -3.93
C LEU A 199 -8.27 -5.81 -2.66
N ALA A 200 -7.62 -5.42 -1.56
CA ALA A 200 -7.76 -6.11 -0.29
C ALA A 200 -9.22 -6.09 0.22
N GLY A 201 -9.91 -4.95 0.11
CA GLY A 201 -11.33 -4.86 0.48
C GLY A 201 -12.23 -5.68 -0.45
N ARG A 202 -12.05 -5.53 -1.77
CA ARG A 202 -12.84 -6.20 -2.79
C ARG A 202 -12.73 -7.74 -2.70
N ARG A 203 -11.49 -8.24 -2.57
CA ARG A 203 -11.19 -9.67 -2.40
C ARG A 203 -11.64 -10.25 -1.07
N ARG A 204 -12.04 -9.43 -0.08
CA ARG A 204 -12.74 -9.89 1.13
C ARG A 204 -14.26 -9.87 0.96
N TYR A 205 -14.77 -8.89 0.23
CA TYR A 205 -16.19 -8.64 0.05
C TYR A 205 -16.88 -9.62 -0.89
N PHE A 206 -16.34 -9.84 -2.10
CA PHE A 206 -16.98 -10.68 -3.14
C PHE A 206 -16.72 -12.19 -2.99
N GLY A 207 -16.11 -12.61 -1.89
CA GLY A 207 -15.64 -13.97 -1.65
C GLY A 207 -14.16 -13.95 -1.35
N HIS A 208 -13.82 -14.34 -0.12
CA HIS A 208 -12.46 -14.21 0.40
C HIS A 208 -11.42 -14.91 -0.50
N LYS A 209 -10.53 -14.13 -1.12
CA LYS A 209 -9.32 -14.60 -1.81
C LYS A 209 -8.08 -14.12 -1.08
N ARG A 210 -6.96 -14.84 -1.22
CA ARG A 210 -5.72 -14.57 -0.48
C ARG A 210 -5.13 -13.21 -0.92
N THR A 211 -4.80 -12.34 0.03
CA THR A 211 -4.19 -11.01 -0.23
C THR A 211 -3.00 -10.80 0.70
N ILE A 212 -1.79 -10.89 0.16
CA ILE A 212 -0.53 -10.83 0.89
C ILE A 212 0.03 -9.42 0.79
N ARG A 213 0.30 -8.83 1.95
CA ARG A 213 1.01 -7.55 2.08
C ARG A 213 2.27 -7.78 2.92
N PRO A 214 3.36 -7.04 2.69
CA PRO A 214 4.57 -7.22 3.47
C PRO A 214 4.43 -6.55 4.83
N ASN A 215 4.87 -7.23 5.90
CA ASN A 215 5.20 -6.60 7.16
C ASN A 215 6.57 -5.93 7.05
N ALA A 216 6.68 -4.93 6.15
CA ALA A 216 7.95 -4.37 5.68
C ALA A 216 8.88 -3.93 6.81
N LYS A 217 8.33 -3.34 7.87
CA LYS A 217 9.07 -2.91 9.08
C LYS A 217 9.81 -4.07 9.75
N GLN A 218 9.18 -5.23 9.88
CA GLN A 218 9.78 -6.41 10.50
C GLN A 218 10.59 -7.26 9.51
N LEU A 219 10.25 -7.21 8.22
CA LEU A 219 10.98 -7.93 7.18
C LEU A 219 12.35 -7.28 6.87
N TYR A 220 12.47 -5.96 6.96
CA TYR A 220 13.72 -5.26 6.64
C TYR A 220 14.94 -5.77 7.43
N PRO A 221 14.90 -5.90 8.78
CA PRO A 221 16.02 -6.49 9.54
C PRO A 221 16.33 -7.94 9.15
N LEU A 222 15.34 -8.71 8.71
CA LEU A 222 15.53 -10.09 8.27
C LEU A 222 16.24 -10.14 6.91
N PHE A 223 15.89 -9.27 5.96
CA PHE A 223 16.60 -9.16 4.69
C PHE A 223 18.07 -8.78 4.88
N MET A 224 18.37 -7.83 5.77
CA MET A 224 19.75 -7.43 6.08
C MET A 224 20.59 -8.55 6.68
N LYS A 225 19.97 -9.49 7.40
CA LYS A 225 20.66 -10.63 8.02
C LYS A 225 20.69 -11.89 7.15
N ARG A 226 20.11 -11.87 5.94
CA ARG A 226 19.99 -13.04 5.05
C ARG A 226 21.33 -13.73 4.80
N GLY A 227 22.40 -12.96 4.57
CA GLY A 227 23.75 -13.51 4.32
C GLY A 227 24.36 -14.27 5.51
N ASN A 228 23.82 -14.08 6.71
CA ASN A 228 24.35 -14.65 7.96
C ASN A 228 23.48 -15.80 8.49
N MET A 229 22.57 -16.37 7.69
CA MET A 229 21.70 -17.47 8.11
C MET A 229 21.39 -18.44 6.96
N SER A 230 20.96 -19.66 7.31
CA SER A 230 20.50 -20.64 6.33
C SER A 230 19.14 -20.28 5.75
N TRP A 231 18.83 -20.83 4.57
CA TRP A 231 17.52 -20.65 3.93
C TRP A 231 16.35 -21.12 4.81
N ASP A 232 16.52 -22.23 5.54
CA ASP A 232 15.47 -22.75 6.42
C ASP A 232 15.19 -21.83 7.61
N ALA A 233 16.25 -21.27 8.20
CA ALA A 233 16.13 -20.29 9.28
C ALA A 233 15.45 -19.00 8.78
N PHE A 234 15.91 -18.46 7.65
CA PHE A 234 15.31 -17.29 6.99
C PHE A 234 13.83 -17.51 6.71
N SER A 235 13.50 -18.65 6.08
CA SER A 235 12.14 -18.97 5.68
C SER A 235 11.21 -19.17 6.88
N ALA A 236 11.71 -19.78 7.96
CA ALA A 236 10.95 -19.93 9.20
C ALA A 236 10.63 -18.58 9.84
N GLN A 237 11.62 -17.70 9.97
CA GLN A 237 11.42 -16.35 10.51
C GLN A 237 10.48 -15.51 9.64
N MET A 238 10.63 -15.57 8.31
CA MET A 238 9.75 -14.87 7.37
C MET A 238 8.28 -15.26 7.57
N ARG A 239 8.00 -16.56 7.70
CA ARG A 239 6.63 -17.05 7.94
C ARG A 239 6.07 -16.58 9.28
N ILE A 240 6.90 -16.46 10.31
CA ILE A 240 6.48 -15.93 11.61
C ILE A 240 6.11 -14.44 11.48
N ILE A 241 6.98 -13.64 10.84
CA ILE A 241 6.79 -12.20 10.64
C ILE A 241 5.54 -11.88 9.79
N GLN A 242 5.25 -12.72 8.79
CA GLN A 242 4.11 -12.54 7.89
C GLN A 242 2.77 -12.99 8.47
N LYS A 243 2.72 -13.62 9.66
CA LYS A 243 1.43 -13.93 10.31
C LYS A 243 0.62 -12.65 10.54
N GLY A 244 -0.65 -12.66 10.14
CA GLY A 244 -1.51 -11.47 10.21
C GLY A 244 -1.23 -10.41 9.13
N TYR A 245 -0.52 -10.78 8.06
CA TYR A 245 -0.32 -9.98 6.84
C TYR A 245 -0.66 -10.78 5.57
N MET A 246 -1.45 -11.84 5.75
CA MET A 246 -1.82 -12.79 4.70
C MET A 246 -3.24 -12.53 4.18
N GLY A 247 -3.90 -11.47 4.62
CA GLY A 247 -5.22 -11.06 4.18
C GLY A 247 -6.35 -11.81 4.87
N ASP A 248 -6.11 -12.39 6.04
CA ASP A 248 -7.11 -13.23 6.73
C ASP A 248 -8.43 -12.44 6.94
N PRO A 249 -9.60 -13.10 6.91
CA PRO A 249 -10.90 -12.40 6.93
C PRO A 249 -11.08 -11.42 8.10
N MET A 250 -10.47 -11.75 9.26
CA MET A 250 -10.54 -10.97 10.50
C MET A 250 -9.21 -10.27 10.84
N GLU A 251 -8.29 -10.13 9.88
CA GLU A 251 -6.98 -9.49 10.10
C GLU A 251 -7.10 -8.01 10.50
N ILE A 252 -8.26 -7.37 10.28
CA ILE A 252 -8.48 -5.96 10.62
C ILE A 252 -9.46 -5.81 11.79
N THR A 253 -9.02 -5.10 12.83
CA THR A 253 -9.82 -4.75 14.00
C THR A 253 -10.79 -3.60 13.70
N SER A 254 -12.00 -3.67 14.25
CA SER A 254 -13.02 -2.63 14.17
C SER A 254 -12.50 -1.27 14.66
N GLY A 255 -12.88 -0.19 13.97
CA GLY A 255 -12.63 1.20 14.41
C GLY A 255 -11.39 1.89 13.86
N ARG A 256 -10.55 1.19 13.08
CA ARG A 256 -9.48 1.80 12.27
C ARG A 256 -9.51 1.24 10.86
N GLY A 257 -9.77 2.08 9.86
CA GLY A 257 -9.47 1.74 8.47
C GLY A 257 -10.56 2.12 7.48
N GLU A 258 -10.14 2.99 6.58
CA GLU A 258 -10.69 3.29 5.25
C GLU A 258 -11.66 2.23 4.69
N PHE A 259 -12.90 2.65 4.44
CA PHE A 259 -14.00 1.80 3.99
C PHE A 259 -13.71 1.02 2.69
N HIS A 260 -12.79 1.51 1.86
CA HIS A 260 -12.35 0.86 0.64
C HIS A 260 -11.55 -0.44 0.87
N ALA A 261 -10.84 -0.53 2.01
CA ALA A 261 -9.98 -1.67 2.34
C ALA A 261 -10.66 -2.68 3.29
N ASN A 262 -11.71 -2.23 3.98
CA ASN A 262 -12.39 -3.01 5.01
C ASN A 262 -13.89 -3.11 4.77
N PRO A 263 -14.40 -4.25 4.28
CA PRO A 263 -15.82 -4.48 4.08
C PRO A 263 -16.59 -4.89 5.35
N ALA A 264 -16.01 -4.82 6.56
CA ALA A 264 -16.63 -5.30 7.79
C ALA A 264 -18.05 -4.74 8.03
N ALA A 265 -18.31 -3.48 7.66
CA ALA A 265 -19.64 -2.88 7.82
C ALA A 265 -20.72 -3.54 6.93
N CYS A 266 -20.37 -4.19 5.83
CA CYS A 266 -21.31 -4.80 4.89
C CYS A 266 -21.22 -6.33 4.79
N ILE A 267 -20.39 -6.99 5.60
CA ILE A 267 -20.35 -8.44 5.74
C ILE A 267 -21.24 -8.88 6.90
N CYS A 268 -22.19 -9.79 6.63
CA CYS A 268 -23.02 -10.36 7.67
C CYS A 268 -22.21 -11.32 8.56
N ILE A 269 -22.15 -11.05 9.86
CA ILE A 269 -21.59 -12.00 10.83
C ILE A 269 -22.64 -13.09 11.04
N LYS A 270 -22.32 -14.33 10.68
CA LYS A 270 -23.10 -15.48 11.14
C LYS A 270 -22.85 -15.63 12.64
N THR A 271 -23.79 -15.20 13.47
CA THR A 271 -23.82 -15.59 14.87
C THR A 271 -24.10 -17.10 14.91
N SER A 272 -23.07 -17.90 15.20
CA SER A 272 -23.28 -19.28 15.61
C SER A 272 -24.25 -19.25 16.79
N GLY A 273 -25.44 -19.83 16.61
CA GLY A 273 -26.52 -19.76 17.58
C GLY A 273 -26.11 -20.36 18.92
N ASN A 274 -25.65 -19.49 19.82
CA ASN A 274 -25.73 -19.57 21.29
C ASN A 274 -24.96 -18.39 21.88
N THR A 275 -25.52 -17.19 21.74
CA THR A 275 -25.39 -16.14 22.76
C THR A 275 -26.48 -15.12 22.53
N VAL A 276 -27.52 -15.22 23.36
CA VAL A 276 -28.49 -14.15 23.53
C VAL A 276 -27.78 -12.96 24.19
N ALA A 277 -27.91 -11.80 23.56
CA ALA A 277 -27.76 -10.44 24.09
C ALA A 277 -26.39 -9.97 24.59
N LYS A 278 -25.85 -8.94 23.92
CA LYS A 278 -26.05 -7.55 24.36
C LYS A 278 -25.71 -6.58 23.22
N SER A 279 -26.76 -5.96 22.69
CA SER A 279 -26.64 -4.70 21.96
C SER A 279 -25.94 -3.69 22.87
N ILE A 280 -24.76 -3.21 22.46
CA ILE A 280 -24.10 -2.10 23.14
C ILE A 280 -24.73 -0.81 22.64
N TYR A 281 -25.90 -0.48 23.19
CA TYR A 281 -26.32 0.92 23.33
C TYR A 281 -25.41 1.56 24.39
N ARG A 282 -24.55 2.49 23.99
CA ARG A 282 -23.99 3.48 24.92
C ARG A 282 -24.64 4.83 24.62
N SER A 283 -25.76 5.07 25.30
CA SER A 283 -26.26 6.41 25.55
C SER A 283 -25.37 7.07 26.60
N ASN A 284 -25.01 8.32 26.38
CA ASN A 284 -24.24 9.16 27.31
C ASN A 284 -24.98 9.29 28.65
N LYS A 285 -24.38 8.76 29.72
CA LYS A 285 -24.56 9.24 31.10
C LYS A 285 -23.31 8.91 31.90
N GLU A 286 -22.77 9.92 32.59
CA GLU A 286 -21.61 9.87 33.47
C GLU A 286 -21.74 8.76 34.53
N PRO A 287 -20.62 8.19 35.04
CA PRO A 287 -20.64 7.48 36.29
C PRO A 287 -19.82 8.19 37.37
N ALA A 288 -20.50 8.40 38.50
CA ALA A 288 -19.90 8.60 39.81
C ALA A 288 -19.07 7.37 40.24
N ASN A 289 -18.12 7.64 41.13
CA ASN A 289 -17.16 6.71 41.74
C ASN A 289 -17.81 5.46 42.37
N ASP A 290 -17.25 4.28 42.10
CA ASP A 290 -16.98 3.30 43.15
C ASP A 290 -15.81 2.37 42.77
N THR A 291 -14.98 2.11 43.76
CA THR A 291 -13.71 1.39 43.76
C THR A 291 -13.90 -0.12 43.84
N GLY A 292 -13.18 -0.88 42.99
CA GLY A 292 -13.19 -2.34 43.05
C GLY A 292 -12.15 -3.00 42.15
N ILE A 293 -10.95 -3.20 42.69
CA ILE A 293 -9.78 -3.75 42.02
C ILE A 293 -10.00 -5.22 41.62
N ARG A 294 -9.93 -5.54 40.32
CA ARG A 294 -9.52 -6.87 39.81
C ARG A 294 -8.59 -6.70 38.61
N LYS A 295 -7.33 -7.12 38.78
CA LYS A 295 -6.26 -7.09 37.79
C LYS A 295 -6.55 -8.07 36.63
N ALA A 296 -6.57 -7.56 35.41
CA ALA A 296 -6.38 -8.35 34.18
C ALA A 296 -5.10 -7.87 33.50
N VAL A 297 -4.26 -8.82 33.09
CA VAL A 297 -2.94 -8.61 32.48
C VAL A 297 -3.12 -8.02 31.08
N VAL A 298 -2.74 -6.75 30.91
CA VAL A 298 -2.76 -6.01 29.64
C VAL A 298 -1.34 -6.03 29.06
N GLY A 299 -1.16 -6.64 27.89
CA GLY A 299 0.03 -6.46 27.07
C GLY A 299 0.10 -5.04 26.49
N PRO A 300 1.29 -4.51 26.17
CA PRO A 300 1.46 -3.09 25.92
C PRO A 300 0.70 -2.63 24.66
N PRO A 301 0.13 -1.40 24.67
CA PRO A 301 -0.62 -0.87 23.56
C PRO A 301 0.32 -0.47 22.41
N TYR A 302 0.04 -0.95 21.20
CA TYR A 302 0.77 -0.56 19.99
C TYR A 302 0.29 0.82 19.48
N PRO A 303 1.20 1.70 19.03
CA PRO A 303 0.85 3.06 18.66
C PRO A 303 0.00 3.14 17.38
N VAL A 304 -0.84 4.18 17.38
CA VAL A 304 -1.78 4.58 16.33
C VAL A 304 -1.02 5.42 15.31
N TYR A 305 -1.25 5.19 14.01
CA TYR A 305 -0.88 6.15 12.98
C TYR A 305 -2.15 6.53 12.22
N THR A 306 -2.52 7.79 12.37
CA THR A 306 -3.44 8.51 11.48
C THR A 306 -2.59 9.21 10.42
N ASP A 307 -2.99 9.13 9.15
CA ASP A 307 -2.32 9.83 8.04
C ASP A 307 -2.59 11.36 8.05
N GLU A 308 -2.73 11.97 9.23
CA GLU A 308 -3.00 13.42 9.38
C GLU A 308 -1.80 14.23 9.91
N GLU A 309 -0.62 13.62 10.08
CA GLU A 309 0.60 14.36 10.43
C GLU A 309 1.67 14.21 9.34
N ALA A 310 1.38 14.84 8.21
CA ALA A 310 2.41 15.27 7.25
C ALA A 310 2.58 16.80 7.25
N ASP A 311 1.89 17.50 8.14
CA ASP A 311 2.08 18.93 8.39
C ASP A 311 1.87 19.18 9.89
N GLY A 312 2.92 19.62 10.56
CA GLY A 312 3.02 19.62 12.01
C GLY A 312 4.47 19.71 12.42
N SER A 313 4.97 20.94 12.46
CA SER A 313 6.17 21.31 13.20
C SER A 313 6.13 20.75 14.60
N ASP A 314 7.20 20.11 15.06
CA ASP A 314 7.52 20.05 16.48
C ASP A 314 9.04 20.07 16.64
N THR A 315 9.50 21.28 16.91
CA THR A 315 10.60 21.60 17.81
C THR A 315 10.38 20.96 19.18
N GLU A 316 11.43 20.39 19.77
CA GLU A 316 11.76 20.38 21.21
C GLU A 316 13.08 19.59 21.34
N ASP A 317 14.18 20.28 21.64
CA ASP A 317 14.70 20.60 22.97
C ASP A 317 15.73 19.55 23.42
N ASP A 318 16.98 19.77 22.99
CA ASP A 318 18.15 19.30 23.73
C ASP A 318 18.74 20.51 24.45
N GLN A 319 18.43 20.63 25.74
CA GLN A 319 19.23 21.40 26.67
C GLN A 319 20.54 20.66 26.90
N ASP A 320 21.64 21.20 26.37
CA ASP A 320 22.87 21.23 27.15
C ASP A 320 23.56 22.59 27.00
N THR A 321 23.94 23.11 28.16
CA THR A 321 24.48 24.44 28.40
C THR A 321 25.92 24.54 27.95
N THR A 322 26.30 25.61 27.24
CA THR A 322 27.31 26.61 27.70
C THR A 322 27.65 27.68 26.64
N ALA A 323 27.55 28.93 27.11
CA ALA A 323 28.36 30.11 26.74
C ALA A 323 28.15 30.88 25.40
N ARG A 324 27.37 31.97 25.51
CA ARG A 324 27.79 33.40 25.41
C ARG A 324 28.11 34.03 24.03
N GLY A 325 27.29 35.03 23.64
CA GLY A 325 27.62 36.15 22.72
C GLY A 325 26.46 36.61 21.81
N GLU A 326 25.64 37.59 22.25
CA GLU A 326 25.43 38.93 21.62
C GLU A 326 24.82 38.93 20.19
N MET A 327 23.48 39.07 20.04
CA MET A 327 22.71 40.31 19.70
C MET A 327 23.20 41.12 18.48
N ILE A 328 22.32 41.30 17.47
CA ILE A 328 21.87 42.57 16.85
C ILE A 328 20.85 42.28 15.71
N ASP A 329 19.75 43.04 15.71
CA ASP A 329 18.61 43.09 14.77
C ASP A 329 18.92 43.66 13.38
N ALA A 330 18.12 43.29 12.36
CA ALA A 330 17.45 44.22 11.42
C ALA A 330 16.67 43.50 10.28
N GLU A 331 15.41 43.90 10.10
CA GLU A 331 14.54 43.79 8.90
C GLU A 331 14.14 45.24 8.50
N PRO A 332 13.41 45.53 7.38
CA PRO A 332 13.15 44.81 6.11
C PRO A 332 13.26 45.76 4.86
N ASP A 333 12.56 45.41 3.76
CA ASP A 333 12.21 46.17 2.50
C ASP A 333 13.12 45.92 1.27
N ASP A 334 12.69 45.75 0.01
CA ASP A 334 11.39 45.70 -0.67
C ASP A 334 11.58 45.19 -2.13
N ASP A 335 10.51 44.65 -2.69
CA ASP A 335 9.98 44.65 -4.06
C ASP A 335 10.46 43.78 -5.27
N SER A 336 9.43 43.13 -5.81
CA SER A 336 9.05 42.93 -7.22
C SER A 336 9.95 42.14 -8.21
N VAL A 337 9.55 40.90 -8.55
CA VAL A 337 9.58 40.42 -9.96
C VAL A 337 8.45 39.40 -10.22
N VAL A 338 7.43 39.88 -10.95
CA VAL A 338 6.62 39.25 -12.02
C VAL A 338 6.46 37.72 -12.00
N ARG A 339 5.20 37.29 -11.76
CA ARG A 339 4.66 35.97 -12.11
C ARG A 339 4.56 35.85 -13.65
N GLN A 340 5.27 34.90 -14.25
CA GLN A 340 4.89 34.34 -15.54
C GLN A 340 4.07 33.08 -15.26
N GLU A 341 2.80 33.13 -15.64
CA GLU A 341 1.89 31.98 -15.66
C GLU A 341 2.23 31.11 -16.88
N ASP A 342 2.60 29.87 -16.63
CA ASP A 342 2.90 28.88 -17.66
C ASP A 342 1.61 28.08 -17.96
N PRO A 343 1.04 28.13 -19.19
CA PRO A 343 -0.29 27.56 -19.48
C PRO A 343 -0.36 26.03 -19.54
N GLU A 344 0.74 25.30 -19.36
CA GLU A 344 0.76 23.82 -19.48
C GLU A 344 0.34 23.07 -18.20
N LEU A 345 -0.05 23.77 -17.14
CA LEU A 345 -0.41 23.16 -15.84
C LEU A 345 -1.90 22.87 -15.62
N GLU A 346 -2.79 23.26 -16.54
CA GLU A 346 -4.23 22.97 -16.43
C GLU A 346 -4.71 21.67 -17.09
N GLU A 347 -3.87 20.97 -17.87
CA GLU A 347 -4.33 19.80 -18.65
C GLU A 347 -4.04 18.42 -18.00
N ILE A 348 -3.45 18.37 -16.80
CA ILE A 348 -3.08 17.10 -16.12
C ILE A 348 -4.00 16.76 -14.93
N LEU A 349 -5.01 17.59 -14.63
CA LEU A 349 -5.93 17.38 -13.51
C LEU A 349 -7.43 17.35 -13.89
N SER A 350 -7.73 17.11 -15.16
CA SER A 350 -9.06 16.67 -15.60
C SER A 350 -8.91 15.57 -16.64
N ASP A 351 -8.88 14.31 -16.17
CA ASP A 351 -9.67 13.19 -16.71
C ASP A 351 -9.42 11.88 -15.93
#